data_AF-A0A832PW82-F1
#
_entry.id   AF-A0A832PW82-F1
#
_cell.length_a   1.000
_cell.length_b   1.000
_cell.length_c   1.000
_cell.angle_alpha   90.00
_cell.angle_beta   90.00
_cell.angle_gamma   90.00
#
_symmetry.space_group_name_H-M   'P 1'
#
loop_
_entity.id
_entity.type
_entity.pdbx_description
1 polymer ?
#
loop_
_entity_poly.entity_id
_entity_poly.type
_entity_poly.pdbx_seq_one_letter_code
_entity_poly.pdbx_strand_id
1 'polypeptide(L)'
;YGGRCIPHVSGDCHCKDAIVIPIGQCSVLNNPMCTNEPCETADGRPGLCGRRGPACVCLENGHAKACSDSDINPTCDPRGCETVFGLKGKCISQTCATGDICLCLASPNSCTTELDCLDLEWREECNGRWICQSNVCTARCDADCGDQKCDPLLGESRLSCPPDCDAYCFKNEDCDDTHYCKFTEAPCQLPGKCEAKRLNECGTPDDRVCGCDGITYDSSCHAEMAGMSIRHSGVCEAPRG
;
A
#
# COMPACT_ATOMS: atom_id res chain seq x y z
N TYR A 1 6.13 30.17 13.08
CA TYR A 1 7.36 29.38 13.27
C TYR A 1 7.45 28.97 14.74
N GLY A 2 6.87 27.82 15.09
CA GLY A 2 6.80 27.33 16.47
C GLY A 2 8.04 26.49 16.79
N GLY A 3 9.02 27.08 17.47
CA GLY A 3 10.12 26.36 18.10
C GLY A 3 9.90 26.24 19.61
N ARG A 4 10.27 25.10 20.21
CA ARG A 4 10.20 24.88 21.67
C ARG A 4 11.56 25.20 22.27
N CYS A 5 11.65 26.28 23.04
CA CYS A 5 12.90 26.69 23.71
C CYS A 5 13.10 25.87 25.00
N ILE A 6 14.34 25.41 25.23
CA ILE A 6 14.72 24.61 26.41
C ILE A 6 15.78 25.34 27.24
N PRO A 7 15.68 25.30 28.59
CA PRO A 7 16.62 26.00 29.47
C PRO A 7 17.97 25.29 29.52
N HIS A 8 19.05 26.05 29.32
CA HIS A 8 20.43 25.57 29.49
C HIS A 8 20.91 25.79 30.94
N VAL A 9 21.86 24.97 31.38
CA VAL A 9 22.43 25.01 32.75
C VAL A 9 23.13 26.33 33.10
N SER A 10 23.44 27.19 32.11
CA SER A 10 23.97 28.56 32.32
C SER A 10 22.89 29.62 32.57
N GLY A 11 21.59 29.26 32.47
CA GLY A 11 20.47 30.19 32.61
C GLY A 11 19.97 30.81 31.31
N ASP A 12 20.58 30.50 30.16
CA ASP A 12 20.14 30.96 28.84
C ASP A 12 19.21 29.93 28.17
N CYS A 13 18.16 30.39 27.50
CA CYS A 13 17.30 29.53 26.66
C CYS A 13 17.89 29.45 25.26
N HIS A 14 18.21 28.22 24.80
CA HIS A 14 18.57 27.98 23.41
C HIS A 14 17.36 27.41 22.67
N CYS A 15 17.00 28.03 21.56
CA CYS A 15 16.07 27.44 20.62
C CYS A 15 16.91 26.60 19.63
N LYS A 16 16.79 25.27 19.72
CA LYS A 16 17.34 24.37 18.71
C LYS A 16 16.36 24.35 17.53
N ASP A 17 16.88 24.58 16.33
CA ASP A 17 16.12 24.39 15.10
C ASP A 17 15.58 22.95 15.06
N ALA A 18 14.29 22.82 14.75
CA ALA A 18 13.57 21.56 14.61
C ALA A 18 13.96 20.81 13.32
N ILE A 19 15.26 20.73 13.02
CA ILE A 19 15.81 20.09 11.83
C ILE A 19 16.76 18.98 12.29
N VAL A 20 16.24 18.06 13.11
CA VAL A 20 16.64 16.66 13.04
C VAL A 20 15.37 15.83 13.24
N ILE A 21 14.45 15.95 12.27
CA ILE A 21 13.43 14.93 12.07
C ILE A 21 14.21 13.70 11.57
N PRO A 22 14.15 12.53 12.23
CA PRO A 22 14.81 11.35 11.70
C PRO A 22 14.22 11.08 10.32
N ILE A 23 15.10 11.11 9.33
CA ILE A 23 14.93 10.69 7.93
C ILE A 23 13.76 9.70 7.79
N GLY A 24 12.76 10.07 6.98
CA GLY A 24 11.41 9.49 6.95
C GLY A 24 11.33 7.97 7.12
N GLN A 25 10.69 7.54 8.22
CA GLN A 25 10.30 6.16 8.47
C GLN A 25 9.43 5.60 7.33
N CYS A 26 8.57 6.44 6.74
CA CYS A 26 7.77 6.11 5.55
C CYS A 26 8.46 6.59 4.30
N SER A 27 9.49 5.87 3.88
CA SER A 27 10.17 6.10 2.60
C SER A 27 10.48 4.77 1.95
N VAL A 28 10.71 4.76 0.64
CA VAL A 28 11.10 3.53 -0.08
C VAL A 28 12.44 2.93 0.42
N LEU A 29 13.24 3.70 1.16
CA LEU A 29 14.51 3.25 1.72
C LEU A 29 14.33 2.62 3.11
N ASN A 30 13.51 3.22 3.97
CA ASN A 30 13.31 2.75 5.35
C ASN A 30 12.10 1.83 5.51
N ASN A 31 11.15 1.89 4.58
CA ASN A 31 9.94 1.08 4.53
C ASN A 31 9.61 0.71 3.07
N PRO A 32 10.46 -0.12 2.43
CA PRO A 32 10.34 -0.49 1.02
C PRO A 32 9.03 -1.24 0.69
N MET A 33 8.52 -2.02 1.64
CA MET A 33 7.25 -2.73 1.49
C MET A 33 6.03 -1.84 1.79
N CYS A 34 6.26 -0.63 2.33
CA CYS A 34 5.24 0.27 2.84
C CYS A 34 4.28 -0.43 3.82
N THR A 35 4.84 -1.15 4.80
CA THR A 35 4.07 -1.66 5.93
C THR A 35 3.55 -0.50 6.78
N ASN A 36 2.44 -0.67 7.49
CA ASN A 36 1.78 0.39 8.26
C ASN A 36 2.55 0.76 9.55
N GLU A 37 3.82 1.15 9.41
CA GLU A 37 4.64 1.62 10.51
C GLU A 37 4.16 3.01 10.99
N PRO A 38 4.21 3.29 12.29
CA PRO A 38 3.95 4.61 12.82
C PRO A 38 4.91 5.64 12.28
N CYS A 39 4.39 6.85 12.04
CA CYS A 39 5.17 7.98 11.56
C CYS A 39 4.59 9.31 12.04
N GLU A 40 5.34 10.37 11.79
CA GLU A 40 4.92 11.75 12.04
C GLU A 40 5.00 12.54 10.73
N THR A 41 3.93 13.26 10.40
CA THR A 41 3.88 14.17 9.25
C THR A 41 4.79 15.37 9.46
N ALA A 42 5.11 16.10 8.39
CA ALA A 42 5.95 17.31 8.46
C ALA A 42 5.40 18.39 9.40
N ASP A 43 4.09 18.39 9.65
CA ASP A 43 3.39 19.31 10.57
C ASP A 43 3.33 18.78 12.02
N GLY A 44 4.02 17.68 12.33
CA GLY A 44 4.05 17.09 13.66
C GLY A 44 2.81 16.27 14.01
N ARG A 45 1.99 15.90 13.02
CA ARG A 45 0.80 15.07 13.25
C ARG A 45 1.14 13.60 13.12
N PRO A 46 0.67 12.74 14.05
CA PRO A 46 0.88 11.31 13.98
C PRO A 46 0.13 10.71 12.78
N GLY A 47 0.73 9.69 12.18
CA GLY A 47 0.23 9.03 11.00
C GLY A 47 0.73 7.60 10.90
N LEU A 48 0.34 6.94 9.82
CA LEU A 48 0.87 5.64 9.43
C LEU A 48 1.50 5.76 8.05
N CYS A 49 2.54 4.97 7.82
CA CYS A 49 3.07 4.78 6.47
C CYS A 49 1.98 4.20 5.59
N GLY A 50 1.71 4.88 4.47
CA GLY A 50 0.75 4.42 3.48
C GLY A 50 1.13 4.91 2.09
N ARG A 51 0.63 4.22 1.07
CA ARG A 51 0.97 4.55 -0.32
C ARG A 51 0.15 5.74 -0.80
N ARG A 52 0.83 6.74 -1.39
CA ARG A 52 0.20 7.81 -2.17
C ARG A 52 0.81 7.79 -3.56
N GLY A 53 0.17 7.04 -4.46
CA GLY A 53 0.75 6.70 -5.76
C GLY A 53 1.99 5.82 -5.59
N PRO A 54 3.14 6.18 -6.19
CA PRO A 54 4.37 5.38 -6.12
C PRO A 54 5.17 5.55 -4.82
N ALA A 55 4.85 6.56 -4.02
CA ALA A 55 5.59 6.88 -2.80
C ALA A 55 4.93 6.26 -1.57
N CYS A 56 5.74 5.65 -0.71
CA CYS A 56 5.37 5.43 0.69
C CYS A 56 5.55 6.76 1.42
N VAL A 57 4.50 7.28 2.03
CA VAL A 57 4.51 8.56 2.73
C VAL A 57 3.81 8.42 4.07
N CYS A 58 4.11 9.31 5.01
CA CYS A 58 3.34 9.38 6.24
C CYS A 58 1.96 9.97 5.92
N LEU A 59 0.93 9.13 5.93
CA LEU A 59 -0.45 9.58 5.78
C LEU A 59 -0.96 9.95 7.17
N GLU A 60 -1.50 11.16 7.30
CA GLU A 60 -2.21 11.56 8.52
C GLU A 60 -3.29 10.51 8.78
N ASN A 61 -3.09 9.73 9.83
CA ASN A 61 -4.07 8.74 10.20
C ASN A 61 -5.13 9.52 10.95
N GLY A 62 -6.26 9.74 10.28
CA GLY A 62 -7.36 10.49 10.82
C GLY A 62 -7.61 10.11 12.27
N HIS A 63 -7.48 11.11 13.14
CA HIS A 63 -8.04 11.07 14.48
C HIS A 63 -9.55 10.90 14.34
N ALA A 64 -9.99 9.66 14.10
CA ALA A 64 -11.39 9.35 14.07
C ALA A 64 -11.93 9.79 15.42
N LYS A 65 -12.93 10.65 15.43
CA LYS A 65 -13.52 11.16 16.68
C LYS A 65 -13.90 10.00 17.62
N ALA A 66 -14.28 8.85 17.05
CA ALA A 66 -14.55 7.61 17.78
C ALA A 66 -13.35 7.03 18.57
N CYS A 67 -12.11 7.38 18.22
CA CYS A 67 -10.87 6.91 18.87
C CYS A 67 -10.17 8.01 19.67
N SER A 68 -10.03 9.21 19.10
CA SER A 68 -9.17 10.26 19.66
C SER A 68 -9.87 11.22 20.63
N ASP A 69 -11.21 11.21 20.65
CA ASP A 69 -11.98 12.09 21.53
C ASP A 69 -12.09 11.46 22.92
N SER A 70 -11.49 12.13 23.92
CA SER A 70 -11.47 11.67 25.30
C SER A 70 -12.86 11.60 25.95
N ASP A 71 -13.85 12.32 25.42
CA ASP A 71 -15.23 12.24 25.93
C ASP A 71 -15.96 10.99 25.39
N ILE A 72 -15.46 10.40 24.30
CA ILE A 72 -16.09 9.27 23.61
C ILE A 72 -15.35 7.95 23.88
N ASN A 73 -14.02 7.97 23.83
CA ASN A 73 -13.17 6.80 24.02
C ASN A 73 -11.92 7.12 24.88
N PRO A 74 -12.11 7.49 26.17
CA PRO A 74 -11.02 7.90 27.06
C PRO A 74 -9.95 6.83 27.28
N THR A 75 -10.32 5.55 27.17
CA THR A 75 -9.45 4.39 27.44
C THR A 75 -8.88 3.75 26.18
N CYS A 76 -9.18 4.31 24.99
CA CYS A 76 -8.84 3.71 23.71
C CYS A 76 -9.32 2.25 23.57
N ASP A 77 -10.58 1.99 23.92
CA ASP A 77 -11.22 0.71 23.65
C ASP A 77 -11.22 0.44 22.13
N PRO A 78 -11.12 -0.82 21.67
CA PRO A 78 -11.04 -1.20 20.25
C PRO A 78 -12.39 -1.08 19.52
N ARG A 79 -12.97 0.12 19.53
CA ARG A 79 -14.26 0.47 18.93
C ARG A 79 -14.12 0.61 17.43
N GLY A 80 -15.25 0.40 16.74
CA GLY A 80 -15.34 0.67 15.31
C GLY A 80 -15.10 2.15 15.02
N CYS A 81 -14.30 2.43 14.01
CA CYS A 81 -13.95 3.77 13.58
C CYS A 81 -13.86 3.84 12.06
N GLU A 82 -13.68 5.05 11.53
CA GLU A 82 -13.47 5.29 10.12
C GLU A 82 -12.23 6.16 9.96
N THR A 83 -11.30 5.77 9.10
CA THR A 83 -10.11 6.57 8.80
C THR A 83 -10.51 7.81 7.99
N VAL A 84 -9.60 8.78 7.87
CA VAL A 84 -9.82 9.96 6.98
C VAL A 84 -10.06 9.59 5.52
N PHE A 85 -9.71 8.37 5.10
CA PHE A 85 -9.93 7.86 3.75
C PHE A 85 -11.25 7.08 3.61
N GLY A 86 -12.10 7.05 4.65
CA GLY A 86 -13.37 6.33 4.62
C GLY A 86 -13.25 4.83 4.94
N LEU A 87 -12.05 4.33 5.22
CA LEU A 87 -11.84 2.91 5.52
C LEU A 87 -12.35 2.58 6.92
N LYS A 88 -13.13 1.49 7.04
CA LYS A 88 -13.59 1.00 8.34
C LYS A 88 -12.44 0.38 9.11
N GLY A 89 -12.39 0.64 10.41
CA GLY A 89 -11.26 0.27 11.25
C GLY A 89 -11.62 -0.03 12.69
N LYS A 90 -10.60 -0.33 13.48
CA LYS A 90 -10.69 -0.38 14.94
C LYS A 90 -9.69 0.58 15.58
N CYS A 91 -10.09 1.15 16.71
CA CYS A 91 -9.18 1.95 17.51
C CYS A 91 -8.06 1.07 18.08
N ILE A 92 -6.83 1.56 18.03
CA ILE A 92 -5.64 0.93 18.58
C ILE A 92 -4.85 1.99 19.35
N SER A 93 -4.37 1.61 20.54
CA SER A 93 -3.40 2.40 21.29
C SER A 93 -2.00 2.15 20.72
N GLN A 94 -1.30 3.23 20.41
CA GLN A 94 0.06 3.20 19.90
C GLN A 94 0.94 4.11 20.75
N THR A 95 2.08 3.59 21.22
CA THR A 95 3.00 4.37 22.05
C THR A 95 3.88 5.25 21.15
N CYS A 96 3.79 6.57 21.33
CA CYS A 96 4.63 7.54 20.65
C CYS A 96 5.59 8.24 21.62
N ALA A 97 6.58 8.96 21.10
CA ALA A 97 7.59 9.66 21.91
C ALA A 97 6.99 10.70 22.88
N THR A 98 5.77 11.17 22.62
CA THR A 98 5.04 12.16 23.43
C THR A 98 3.97 11.55 24.35
N GLY A 99 3.80 10.22 24.34
CA GLY A 99 2.76 9.50 25.08
C GLY A 99 1.97 8.53 24.19
N ASP A 100 1.08 7.75 24.79
CA ASP A 100 0.19 6.84 24.07
C ASP A 100 -0.89 7.62 23.31
N ILE A 101 -1.10 7.25 22.05
CA ILE A 101 -2.12 7.84 21.19
C ILE A 101 -3.11 6.79 20.71
N CYS A 102 -4.39 7.16 20.64
CA CYS A 102 -5.45 6.31 20.11
C CYS A 102 -5.74 6.65 18.65
N LEU A 103 -5.48 5.72 17.74
CA LEU A 103 -5.63 5.90 16.30
C LEU A 103 -6.62 4.89 15.71
N CYS A 104 -7.26 5.26 14.60
CA CYS A 104 -8.08 4.32 13.84
C CYS A 104 -7.19 3.54 12.87
N LEU A 105 -7.05 2.23 13.08
CA LEU A 105 -6.38 1.35 12.12
C LEU A 105 -7.42 0.67 11.24
N ALA A 106 -7.29 0.86 9.92
CA ALA A 106 -8.14 0.22 8.93
C ALA A 106 -8.13 -1.32 9.12
N SER A 107 -9.32 -1.93 9.08
CA SER A 107 -9.44 -3.38 9.17
C SER A 107 -9.00 -4.02 7.87
N PRO A 108 -8.46 -5.25 7.88
CA PRO A 108 -8.05 -5.95 6.65
C PRO A 108 -9.19 -6.08 5.63
N ASN A 109 -10.44 -6.18 6.08
CA ASN A 109 -11.63 -6.26 5.22
C ASN A 109 -12.23 -4.89 4.86
N SER A 110 -11.54 -3.79 5.15
CA SER A 110 -11.98 -2.47 4.72
C SER A 110 -11.54 -2.22 3.28
N CYS A 111 -12.37 -1.52 2.53
CA CYS A 111 -12.12 -1.30 1.11
C CYS A 111 -12.63 0.07 0.65
N THR A 112 -12.05 0.52 -0.47
CA THR A 112 -12.58 1.60 -1.32
C THR A 112 -13.03 1.09 -2.67
N THR A 113 -12.42 0.00 -3.14
CA THR A 113 -12.73 -0.69 -4.39
C THR A 113 -12.69 -2.20 -4.18
N GLU A 114 -13.25 -2.96 -5.12
CA GLU A 114 -13.23 -4.43 -5.14
C GLU A 114 -11.81 -5.00 -5.11
N LEU A 115 -10.86 -4.27 -5.71
CA LEU A 115 -9.45 -4.65 -5.78
C LEU A 115 -8.80 -4.78 -4.39
N ASP A 116 -9.24 -3.97 -3.42
CA ASP A 116 -8.72 -3.98 -2.05
C ASP A 116 -9.02 -5.31 -1.31
N CYS A 117 -9.97 -6.09 -1.84
CA CYS A 117 -10.49 -7.30 -1.20
C CYS A 117 -9.85 -8.60 -1.71
N LEU A 118 -9.09 -8.57 -2.81
CA LEU A 118 -8.71 -9.79 -3.52
C LEU A 118 -7.79 -10.73 -2.74
N ASP A 119 -7.00 -10.19 -1.81
CA ASP A 119 -6.07 -10.94 -0.96
C ASP A 119 -6.75 -11.54 0.29
N LEU A 120 -8.04 -11.27 0.49
CA LEU A 120 -8.78 -11.84 1.61
C LEU A 120 -9.10 -13.31 1.39
N GLU A 121 -9.14 -14.05 2.49
CA GLU A 121 -9.59 -15.44 2.51
C GLU A 121 -11.05 -15.53 2.03
N TRP A 122 -11.29 -16.33 1.00
CA TRP A 122 -12.64 -16.63 0.53
C TRP A 122 -13.23 -17.78 1.35
N ARG A 123 -14.28 -17.48 2.14
CA ARG A 123 -14.90 -18.43 3.07
C ARG A 123 -16.24 -18.99 2.60
N GLU A 124 -16.71 -18.56 1.44
CA GLU A 124 -17.96 -19.05 0.87
C GLU A 124 -17.73 -20.40 0.15
N GLU A 125 -18.73 -21.26 0.17
CA GLU A 125 -18.69 -22.57 -0.52
C GLU A 125 -18.98 -22.46 -2.03
N CYS A 126 -19.21 -21.24 -2.52
CA CYS A 126 -19.51 -20.92 -3.91
C CYS A 126 -18.30 -20.24 -4.57
N ASN A 127 -18.24 -20.26 -5.90
CA ASN A 127 -17.41 -19.32 -6.63
C ASN A 127 -18.13 -17.97 -6.78
N GLY A 128 -17.38 -16.89 -6.96
CA GLY A 128 -17.90 -15.56 -7.18
C GLY A 128 -16.83 -14.48 -7.02
N ARG A 129 -17.23 -13.33 -6.48
CA ARG A 129 -16.36 -12.15 -6.38
C ARG A 129 -16.54 -11.36 -5.10
N TRP A 130 -15.55 -10.55 -4.79
CA TRP A 130 -15.63 -9.52 -3.76
C TRP A 130 -16.41 -8.30 -4.25
N ILE A 131 -17.26 -7.75 -3.40
CA ILE A 131 -17.89 -6.45 -3.61
C ILE A 131 -17.49 -5.51 -2.48
N CYS A 132 -17.09 -4.28 -2.82
CA CYS A 132 -16.83 -3.27 -1.80
C CYS A 132 -18.14 -2.57 -1.44
N GLN A 133 -18.85 -3.10 -0.43
CA GLN A 133 -20.14 -2.55 -0.01
C GLN A 133 -20.00 -1.81 1.32
N SER A 134 -20.34 -0.52 1.32
CA SER A 134 -20.24 0.33 2.52
C SER A 134 -18.83 0.33 3.14
N ASN A 135 -17.80 0.33 2.29
CA ASN A 135 -16.38 0.29 2.66
C ASN A 135 -15.94 -0.98 3.40
N VAL A 136 -16.69 -2.08 3.22
CA VAL A 136 -16.37 -3.39 3.75
C VAL A 136 -16.44 -4.43 2.63
N CYS A 137 -15.40 -5.24 2.51
CA CYS A 137 -15.34 -6.37 1.60
C CYS A 137 -16.42 -7.38 1.96
N THR A 138 -17.34 -7.61 1.04
CA THR A 138 -18.43 -8.58 1.18
C THR A 138 -18.30 -9.60 0.06
N ALA A 139 -18.43 -10.88 0.40
CA ALA A 139 -18.41 -11.95 -0.59
C ALA A 139 -19.76 -12.03 -1.30
N ARG A 140 -19.73 -12.19 -2.62
CA ARG A 140 -20.93 -12.41 -3.43
C ARG A 140 -20.75 -13.66 -4.27
N CYS A 141 -21.62 -14.65 -4.04
CA CYS A 141 -21.80 -15.77 -4.96
C CYS A 141 -22.52 -15.28 -6.22
N ASP A 142 -21.86 -15.32 -7.36
CA ASP A 142 -22.49 -15.00 -8.65
C ASP A 142 -21.94 -15.86 -9.80
N ALA A 143 -22.65 -15.83 -10.93
CA ALA A 143 -22.35 -16.63 -12.12
C ALA A 143 -21.37 -15.95 -13.07
N ASP A 144 -20.85 -14.78 -12.70
CA ASP A 144 -19.88 -14.06 -13.52
C ASP A 144 -18.51 -14.76 -13.45
N CYS A 145 -18.23 -15.48 -12.36
CA CYS A 145 -17.15 -16.45 -12.32
C CYS A 145 -17.43 -17.68 -13.19
N GLY A 146 -16.50 -18.02 -14.06
CA GLY A 146 -16.50 -19.12 -15.02
C GLY A 146 -16.61 -18.68 -16.48
N ASP A 147 -16.36 -17.42 -16.80
CA ASP A 147 -16.48 -16.85 -18.15
C ASP A 147 -15.15 -16.88 -18.94
N GLN A 148 -14.12 -17.53 -18.39
CA GLN A 148 -12.74 -17.64 -18.91
C GLN A 148 -11.91 -16.36 -18.81
N LYS A 149 -12.41 -15.35 -18.09
CA LYS A 149 -11.69 -14.10 -17.87
C LYS A 149 -11.62 -13.84 -16.37
N CYS A 150 -10.40 -13.63 -15.87
CA CYS A 150 -10.23 -13.15 -14.51
C CYS A 150 -10.42 -11.62 -14.52
N ASP A 151 -11.44 -11.12 -13.83
CA ASP A 151 -11.77 -9.69 -13.67
C ASP A 151 -11.57 -9.15 -12.23
N PRO A 152 -10.30 -8.91 -11.82
CA PRO A 152 -9.90 -8.34 -10.53
C PRO A 152 -10.58 -7.02 -10.16
N LEU A 153 -10.80 -6.16 -11.16
CA LEU A 153 -11.49 -4.88 -10.98
C LEU A 153 -12.98 -5.05 -10.62
N LEU A 154 -13.55 -6.22 -10.92
CA LEU A 154 -14.89 -6.61 -10.51
C LEU A 154 -14.90 -7.48 -9.26
N GLY A 155 -13.73 -7.74 -8.66
CA GLY A 155 -13.59 -8.45 -7.39
C GLY A 155 -13.23 -9.91 -7.50
N GLU A 156 -12.86 -10.40 -8.68
CA GLU A 156 -12.45 -11.79 -8.84
C GLU A 156 -11.02 -12.00 -8.37
N SER A 157 -10.82 -12.97 -7.47
CA SER A 157 -9.49 -13.39 -7.03
C SER A 157 -9.28 -14.87 -7.30
N ARG A 158 -8.03 -15.31 -7.19
CA ARG A 158 -7.70 -16.75 -7.25
C ARG A 158 -8.49 -17.59 -6.23
N LEU A 159 -8.87 -17.00 -5.10
CA LEU A 159 -9.60 -17.69 -4.04
C LEU A 159 -11.12 -17.64 -4.25
N SER A 160 -11.66 -16.55 -4.79
CA SER A 160 -13.10 -16.40 -5.03
C SER A 160 -13.56 -16.99 -6.36
N CYS A 161 -12.72 -16.91 -7.39
CA CYS A 161 -12.95 -17.44 -8.72
C CYS A 161 -11.75 -18.25 -9.26
N PRO A 162 -11.40 -19.39 -8.63
CA PRO A 162 -10.34 -20.27 -9.13
C PRO A 162 -10.50 -20.67 -10.62
N PRO A 163 -11.71 -20.98 -11.15
CA PRO A 163 -11.86 -21.42 -12.54
C PRO A 163 -11.23 -20.49 -13.58
N ASP A 164 -11.28 -19.17 -13.36
CA ASP A 164 -10.75 -18.18 -14.31
C ASP A 164 -9.42 -17.58 -13.86
N CYS A 165 -9.20 -17.48 -12.54
CA CYS A 165 -8.05 -16.78 -11.97
C CYS A 165 -6.87 -17.69 -11.57
N ASP A 166 -6.99 -19.02 -11.54
CA ASP A 166 -5.88 -19.92 -11.17
C ASP A 166 -4.68 -19.83 -12.14
N ALA A 167 -4.93 -19.46 -13.39
CA ALA A 167 -3.89 -19.28 -14.40
C ALA A 167 -3.16 -17.92 -14.31
N TYR A 168 -3.62 -17.02 -13.44
CA TYR A 168 -3.04 -15.69 -13.26
C TYR A 168 -2.05 -15.68 -12.10
N CYS A 169 -1.07 -14.77 -12.19
CA CYS A 169 -0.12 -14.49 -11.12
C CYS A 169 -0.40 -13.10 -10.54
N PHE A 170 -0.10 -12.90 -9.27
CA PHE A 170 -0.26 -11.63 -8.56
C PHE A 170 1.10 -11.07 -8.14
N LYS A 171 2.10 -11.94 -8.03
CA LYS A 171 3.51 -11.62 -7.73
C LYS A 171 4.42 -12.61 -8.44
N ASN A 172 5.71 -12.27 -8.49
CA ASN A 172 6.71 -13.12 -9.17
C ASN A 172 6.84 -14.50 -8.52
N GLU A 173 6.58 -14.62 -7.22
CA GLU A 173 6.63 -15.88 -6.48
C GLU A 173 5.48 -16.84 -6.83
N ASP A 174 4.46 -16.38 -7.54
CA ASP A 174 3.40 -17.24 -8.07
C ASP A 174 3.84 -17.97 -9.35
N CYS A 175 4.98 -17.58 -9.93
CA CYS A 175 5.55 -18.15 -11.14
C CYS A 175 6.80 -18.99 -10.83
N ASP A 176 7.16 -19.87 -11.76
CA ASP A 176 8.44 -20.57 -11.73
C ASP A 176 9.62 -19.58 -11.76
N ASP A 177 10.79 -20.00 -11.28
CA ASP A 177 12.02 -19.19 -11.17
C ASP A 177 12.52 -18.60 -12.50
N THR A 178 12.21 -19.27 -13.62
CA THR A 178 12.49 -18.83 -14.99
C THR A 178 11.45 -17.87 -15.56
N HIS A 179 10.34 -17.65 -14.87
CA HIS A 179 9.24 -16.77 -15.27
C HIS A 179 9.13 -15.58 -14.32
N TYR A 180 8.36 -14.59 -14.73
CA TYR A 180 7.96 -13.47 -13.89
C TYR A 180 6.49 -13.16 -14.14
N CYS A 181 5.88 -12.49 -13.17
CA CYS A 181 4.50 -12.09 -13.32
C CYS A 181 4.42 -10.83 -14.19
N LYS A 182 3.98 -11.01 -15.43
CA LYS A 182 3.78 -9.92 -16.40
C LYS A 182 2.38 -9.35 -16.24
N PHE A 183 2.27 -8.20 -15.57
CA PHE A 183 1.00 -7.50 -15.38
C PHE A 183 0.45 -7.03 -16.73
N THR A 184 -0.85 -7.24 -16.90
CA THR A 184 -1.54 -7.02 -18.19
C THR A 184 -1.74 -5.55 -18.50
N GLU A 185 -1.81 -4.70 -17.48
CA GLU A 185 -2.06 -3.26 -17.60
C GLU A 185 -1.29 -2.47 -16.52
N ALA A 186 -1.03 -1.20 -16.81
CA ALA A 186 -0.51 -0.24 -15.83
C ALA A 186 -1.67 0.38 -15.02
N PRO A 187 -1.50 0.67 -13.71
CA PRO A 187 -0.33 0.40 -12.87
C PRO A 187 -0.29 -1.06 -12.37
N CYS A 188 0.87 -1.46 -11.84
CA CYS A 188 1.26 -2.77 -11.27
C CYS A 188 0.37 -3.32 -10.14
N GLN A 189 -0.93 -3.31 -10.34
CA GLN A 189 -1.99 -3.55 -9.37
C GLN A 189 -2.97 -4.59 -9.88
N LEU A 190 -2.89 -4.93 -11.16
CA LEU A 190 -3.69 -5.97 -11.77
C LEU A 190 -2.86 -7.24 -11.91
N PRO A 191 -3.43 -8.42 -11.64
CA PRO A 191 -2.76 -9.68 -11.88
C PRO A 191 -2.32 -9.81 -13.34
N GLY A 192 -1.24 -10.57 -13.47
CA GLY A 192 -0.55 -10.82 -14.71
C GLY A 192 -0.68 -12.26 -15.16
N LYS A 193 0.11 -12.57 -16.18
CA LYS A 193 0.38 -13.95 -16.59
C LYS A 193 1.86 -14.25 -16.36
N CYS A 194 2.17 -15.47 -15.98
CA CYS A 194 3.56 -15.91 -15.89
C CYS A 194 4.16 -15.92 -17.30
N GLU A 195 5.10 -15.01 -17.55
CA GLU A 195 5.83 -14.88 -18.79
C GLU A 195 7.29 -15.29 -18.56
N ALA A 196 7.89 -15.99 -19.51
CA ALA A 196 9.29 -16.37 -19.39
C ALA A 196 10.17 -15.12 -19.27
N LYS A 197 11.13 -15.14 -18.34
CA LYS A 197 12.17 -14.12 -18.27
C LYS A 197 12.97 -14.17 -19.56
N ARG A 198 13.32 -12.99 -20.06
CA ARG A 198 14.10 -12.91 -21.29
C ARG A 198 15.54 -13.36 -21.02
N LEU A 199 16.04 -14.26 -21.85
CA LEU A 199 17.42 -14.77 -21.75
C LEU A 199 18.37 -14.17 -22.79
N ASN A 200 17.83 -13.70 -23.92
CA ASN A 200 18.63 -13.15 -25.01
C ASN A 200 19.04 -11.71 -24.72
N GLU A 201 20.23 -11.34 -25.18
CA GLU A 201 20.74 -9.97 -25.07
C GLU A 201 19.76 -8.97 -25.70
N CYS A 202 19.65 -7.82 -25.04
CA CYS A 202 18.92 -6.69 -25.57
C CYS A 202 19.74 -5.99 -26.65
N GLY A 203 19.05 -5.49 -27.68
CA GLY A 203 19.66 -4.63 -28.68
C GLY A 203 20.03 -3.26 -28.09
N THR A 204 20.25 -2.29 -28.97
CA THR A 204 20.46 -0.89 -28.55
C THR A 204 19.27 -0.40 -27.73
N PRO A 205 19.49 0.25 -26.56
CA PRO A 205 18.40 0.81 -25.75
C PRO A 205 17.58 1.79 -26.59
N ASP A 206 16.31 1.49 -26.80
CA ASP A 206 15.44 2.29 -27.68
C ASP A 206 14.55 3.25 -26.87
N ASP A 207 14.06 2.85 -25.70
CA ASP A 207 13.18 3.66 -24.85
C ASP A 207 13.23 3.22 -23.38
N ARG A 208 13.68 4.10 -22.47
CA ARG A 208 13.73 3.79 -21.02
C ARG A 208 12.33 3.55 -20.45
N VAL A 209 12.24 2.70 -19.43
CA VAL A 209 10.98 2.36 -18.77
C VAL A 209 11.12 2.35 -17.25
N CYS A 210 10.01 2.57 -16.54
CA CYS A 210 9.95 2.44 -15.10
C CYS A 210 9.32 1.10 -14.71
N GLY A 211 10.06 0.28 -13.97
CA GLY A 211 9.58 -1.01 -13.46
C GLY A 211 8.59 -0.85 -12.29
N CYS A 212 7.87 -1.92 -11.99
CA CYS A 212 6.97 -1.98 -10.84
C CYS A 212 7.69 -1.88 -9.49
N ASP A 213 8.98 -2.21 -9.46
CA ASP A 213 9.92 -2.00 -8.36
C ASP A 213 10.41 -0.55 -8.21
N GLY A 214 10.05 0.34 -9.13
CA GLY A 214 10.51 1.73 -9.14
C GLY A 214 11.93 1.91 -9.67
N ILE A 215 12.51 0.89 -10.32
CA ILE A 215 13.81 1.00 -11.00
C ILE A 215 13.60 1.44 -12.45
N THR A 216 14.44 2.36 -12.92
CA THR A 216 14.47 2.74 -14.33
C THR A 216 15.36 1.78 -15.10
N TYR A 217 14.78 1.07 -16.06
CA TYR A 217 15.49 0.19 -16.98
C TYR A 217 15.80 0.90 -18.29
N ASP A 218 16.91 0.52 -18.91
CA ASP A 218 17.36 1.12 -20.17
C ASP A 218 16.41 0.82 -21.35
N SER A 219 15.65 -0.27 -21.25
CA SER A 219 14.52 -0.56 -22.13
C SER A 219 13.54 -1.54 -21.50
N SER A 220 12.37 -1.73 -22.13
CA SER A 220 11.45 -2.83 -21.79
C SER A 220 12.14 -4.20 -21.77
N CYS A 221 12.99 -4.48 -22.76
CA CYS A 221 13.77 -5.72 -22.82
C CYS A 221 14.62 -5.96 -21.55
N HIS A 222 15.30 -4.93 -21.05
CA HIS A 222 16.10 -5.04 -19.84
C HIS A 222 15.23 -5.27 -18.58
N ALA A 223 14.03 -4.69 -18.53
CA ALA A 223 13.06 -4.99 -17.47
C ALA A 223 12.58 -6.45 -17.55
N GLU A 224 12.29 -6.97 -18.74
CA GLU A 224 11.89 -8.37 -18.95
C GLU A 224 13.01 -9.36 -18.57
N MET A 225 14.27 -9.04 -18.86
CA MET A 225 15.43 -9.84 -18.42
C MET A 225 15.55 -9.89 -16.90
N ALA A 226 15.25 -8.78 -16.23
CA ALA A 226 15.19 -8.71 -14.77
C ALA A 226 13.93 -9.37 -14.18
N GLY A 227 12.99 -9.82 -15.02
CA GLY A 227 11.70 -10.35 -14.57
C GLY A 227 10.82 -9.29 -13.92
N MET A 228 10.84 -8.07 -14.46
CA MET A 228 10.13 -6.93 -13.91
C MET A 228 9.04 -6.44 -14.86
N SER A 229 7.80 -6.39 -14.36
CA SER A 229 6.70 -5.74 -15.05
C SER A 229 6.94 -4.23 -15.15
N ILE A 230 6.45 -3.63 -16.24
CA ILE A 230 6.62 -2.21 -16.51
C ILE A 230 5.43 -1.45 -15.93
N ARG A 231 5.72 -0.44 -15.11
CA ARG A 231 4.71 0.46 -14.56
C ARG A 231 4.27 1.52 -15.57
N HIS A 232 5.23 2.14 -16.24
CA HIS A 232 4.97 3.12 -17.30
C HIS A 232 6.20 3.31 -18.20
N SER A 233 5.98 3.88 -19.38
CA SER A 233 7.04 4.34 -20.27
C SER A 233 7.81 5.52 -19.68
N GLY A 234 9.09 5.65 -20.02
CA GLY A 234 9.96 6.70 -19.51
C GLY A 234 10.63 6.34 -18.18
N VAL A 235 11.49 7.23 -17.71
CA VAL A 235 12.22 7.03 -16.45
C VAL A 235 11.27 7.12 -15.26
N CYS A 236 11.57 6.40 -14.17
CA CYS A 236 10.86 6.59 -12.91
C CYS A 236 11.04 8.02 -12.43
N GLU A 237 10.02 8.56 -11.76
CA GLU A 237 10.13 9.88 -11.13
C GLU A 237 11.28 9.87 -10.12
N ALA A 238 12.25 10.77 -10.29
CA ALA A 238 13.28 10.98 -9.29
C ALA A 238 12.61 11.42 -7.99
N PRO A 239 13.06 10.95 -6.81
CA PRO A 239 12.52 11.43 -5.55
C PRO A 239 12.70 12.95 -5.52
N ARG A 240 11.59 13.69 -5.46
CA ARG A 240 11.63 15.14 -5.22
C ARG A 240 12.16 15.30 -3.80
N GLY A 241 13.39 15.82 -3.70
CA GLY A 241 14.05 16.13 -2.43
C GLY A 241 13.36 17.24 -1.66
#